data_AF-A0A7X8BPB2-F1
#
_entry.id   AF-A0A7X8BPB2-F1
#
_cell.length_a   1.000
_cell.length_b   1.000
_cell.length_c   1.000
_cell.angle_alpha   90.00
_cell.angle_beta   90.00
_cell.angle_gamma   90.00
#
_symmetry.space_group_name_H-M   'P 1'
#
loop_
_entity.id
_entity.type
_entity.pdbx_description
1 polymer ?
#
loop_
_entity_poly.entity_id
_entity_poly.type
_entity_poly.pdbx_seq_one_letter_code
_entity_poly.pdbx_strand_id
1 'polypeptide(L)'
;WVTHLATNGAGIIHDWEFAYQGESSEDVRENVHLGQFGIWDDTGFYINLALVVGAYEGLGYGESVGKLVHNEGVDIPDVSKLYDFARENMETDPDRAAATIDLAGVINHFNLSPGFMKVPHPYKEYSVQGNAYKLSVPFTGHPMFGHDIIYTHPMNHGASVGRAAENDFLSYAHSVSNLEDGVYMSVGSAVMSPMIFEKSLSMAQNMEIQHGRHIDNHYILVVDLAEAEWDWNKDGEPPADNPAYYLRYCKTFHRMGGEMHYLTADNRDFLLALYRGLNES
;
A
#
# COMPACT_ATOMS: atom_id res chain seq x y z
N TRP A 1 -19.17 0.57 -2.75
CA TRP A 1 -19.12 0.28 -1.30
C TRP A 1 -17.76 0.63 -0.71
N VAL A 2 -16.65 0.20 -1.31
CA VAL A 2 -15.30 0.52 -0.83
C VAL A 2 -14.86 1.91 -1.31
N THR A 3 -14.29 2.71 -0.42
CA THR A 3 -13.76 4.07 -0.71
C THR A 3 -12.23 4.15 -0.66
N HIS A 4 -11.57 3.18 -0.02
CA HIS A 4 -10.11 3.11 0.08
C HIS A 4 -9.67 1.66 0.30
N LEU A 5 -8.56 1.26 -0.32
CA LEU A 5 -7.88 -0.02 -0.09
C LEU A 5 -6.43 0.24 0.32
N ALA A 6 -5.94 -0.45 1.34
CA ALA A 6 -4.56 -0.30 1.81
C ALA A 6 -3.91 -1.67 2.01
N THR A 7 -2.64 -1.80 1.63
CA THR A 7 -1.87 -3.05 1.79
C THR A 7 -0.40 -2.77 2.09
N ASN A 8 0.35 -3.81 2.44
CA ASN A 8 1.81 -3.76 2.56
C ASN A 8 2.49 -4.10 1.22
N GLY A 9 3.82 -4.09 1.18
CA GLY A 9 4.55 -4.42 -0.05
C GLY A 9 4.23 -5.81 -0.62
N ALA A 10 3.96 -6.81 0.23
CA ALA A 10 3.59 -8.15 -0.23
C ALA A 10 2.29 -8.16 -1.06
N GLY A 11 1.28 -7.40 -0.63
CA GLY A 11 0.05 -7.26 -1.42
C GLY A 11 0.27 -6.61 -2.78
N ILE A 12 1.15 -5.60 -2.87
CA ILE A 12 1.53 -4.97 -4.14
C ILE A 12 2.21 -5.98 -5.07
N ILE A 13 3.17 -6.72 -4.52
CA ILE A 13 3.99 -7.68 -5.26
C ILE A 13 3.12 -8.78 -5.82
N HIS A 14 2.34 -9.46 -4.98
CA HIS A 14 1.55 -10.59 -5.42
C HIS A 14 0.43 -10.17 -6.38
N ASP A 15 -0.24 -9.03 -6.15
CA ASP A 15 -1.23 -8.53 -7.10
C ASP A 15 -0.63 -8.26 -8.49
N TRP A 16 0.60 -7.70 -8.51
CA TRP A 16 1.35 -7.51 -9.75
C TRP A 16 1.73 -8.85 -10.41
N GLU A 17 2.24 -9.82 -9.65
CA GLU A 17 2.61 -11.14 -10.17
C GLU A 17 1.40 -11.89 -10.74
N PHE A 18 0.28 -11.91 -10.02
CA PHE A 18 -0.95 -12.52 -10.51
C PHE A 18 -1.42 -11.86 -11.81
N ALA A 19 -1.35 -10.53 -11.91
CA ALA A 19 -1.71 -9.82 -13.14
C ALA A 19 -0.75 -10.14 -14.30
N TYR A 20 0.53 -10.34 -14.01
CA TYR A 20 1.60 -10.54 -15.00
C TYR A 20 1.67 -11.98 -15.52
N GLN A 21 1.64 -12.98 -14.62
CA GLN A 21 1.87 -14.39 -14.95
C GLN A 21 0.79 -15.35 -14.44
N GLY A 22 -0.17 -14.88 -13.64
CA GLY A 22 -1.31 -15.69 -13.16
C GLY A 22 -1.03 -16.52 -11.90
N GLU A 23 0.18 -16.43 -11.34
CA GLU A 23 0.61 -17.12 -10.12
C GLU A 23 1.63 -16.29 -9.33
N SER A 24 1.73 -16.56 -8.03
CA SER A 24 2.77 -15.98 -7.16
C SER A 24 4.07 -16.77 -7.30
N SER A 25 5.22 -16.09 -7.24
CA SER A 25 6.54 -16.70 -7.53
C SER A 25 7.21 -17.37 -6.32
N GLU A 26 6.47 -17.77 -5.28
CA GLU A 26 7.08 -17.99 -3.96
C GLU A 26 7.35 -19.48 -3.60
N ASP A 27 8.59 -19.95 -3.79
CA ASP A 27 9.19 -20.98 -2.93
C ASP A 27 10.35 -20.36 -2.12
N VAL A 28 10.05 -19.93 -0.89
CA VAL A 28 11.03 -19.29 0.00
C VAL A 28 12.22 -20.22 0.28
N ARG A 29 11.96 -21.52 0.51
CA ARG A 29 12.97 -22.45 1.00
C ARG A 29 14.00 -22.76 -0.08
N GLU A 30 13.55 -22.98 -1.31
CA GLU A 30 14.42 -23.23 -2.45
C GLU A 30 15.25 -21.99 -2.80
N ASN A 31 14.61 -20.82 -2.85
CA ASN A 31 15.27 -19.59 -3.30
C ASN A 31 16.28 -19.03 -2.28
N VAL A 32 16.05 -19.19 -0.97
CA VAL A 32 17.02 -18.80 0.06
C VAL A 32 18.30 -19.62 -0.06
N HIS A 33 18.20 -20.94 -0.32
CA HIS A 33 19.36 -21.80 -0.50
C HIS A 33 20.24 -21.36 -1.69
N LEU A 34 19.62 -20.81 -2.74
CA LEU A 34 20.30 -20.31 -3.94
C LEU A 34 20.76 -18.86 -3.82
N GLY A 35 20.41 -18.15 -2.74
CA GLY A 35 20.67 -16.70 -2.60
C GLY A 35 19.87 -15.84 -3.58
N GLN A 36 18.74 -16.35 -4.09
CA GLN A 36 17.89 -15.73 -5.11
C GLN A 36 16.53 -15.27 -4.56
N PHE A 37 16.27 -15.49 -3.28
CA PHE A 37 15.02 -15.08 -2.65
C PHE A 37 14.83 -13.56 -2.75
N GLY A 38 13.74 -13.13 -3.37
CA GLY A 38 13.44 -11.72 -3.60
C GLY A 38 14.07 -11.10 -4.83
N ILE A 39 14.82 -11.85 -5.63
CA ILE A 39 15.57 -11.35 -6.79
C ILE A 39 14.89 -11.78 -8.11
N TRP A 40 13.56 -11.81 -8.13
CA TRP A 40 12.81 -11.98 -9.39
C TRP A 40 13.02 -10.73 -10.25
N ASP A 41 13.76 -10.89 -11.35
CA ASP A 41 14.22 -9.78 -12.19
C ASP A 41 13.03 -8.94 -12.68
N ASP A 42 12.00 -9.57 -13.27
CA ASP A 42 10.82 -8.87 -13.78
C ASP A 42 10.07 -8.12 -12.65
N THR A 43 9.70 -8.81 -11.57
CA THR A 43 8.95 -8.23 -10.44
C THR A 43 9.72 -7.08 -9.80
N GLY A 44 11.00 -7.29 -9.50
CA GLY A 44 11.88 -6.29 -8.89
C GLY A 44 12.15 -5.11 -9.81
N PHE A 45 12.38 -5.35 -11.10
CA PHE A 45 12.66 -4.31 -12.09
C PHE A 45 11.42 -3.44 -12.34
N TYR A 46 10.29 -4.04 -12.73
CA TYR A 46 9.13 -3.28 -13.19
C TYR A 46 8.42 -2.54 -12.06
N ILE A 47 8.31 -3.14 -10.86
CA ILE A 47 7.71 -2.44 -9.72
C ILE A 47 8.59 -1.26 -9.32
N ASN A 48 9.91 -1.44 -9.16
CA ASN A 48 10.78 -0.32 -8.79
C ASN A 48 10.80 0.77 -9.89
N LEU A 49 10.81 0.40 -11.17
CA LEU A 49 10.71 1.37 -12.27
C LEU A 49 9.39 2.16 -12.21
N ALA A 50 8.26 1.49 -11.97
CA ALA A 50 6.97 2.16 -11.78
C ALA A 50 7.00 3.14 -10.60
N LEU A 51 7.68 2.81 -9.50
CA LEU A 51 7.82 3.72 -8.34
C LEU A 51 8.71 4.92 -8.65
N VAL A 52 9.79 4.74 -9.42
CA VAL A 52 10.66 5.86 -9.84
C VAL A 52 9.89 6.81 -10.76
N VAL A 53 9.15 6.29 -11.73
CA VAL A 53 8.31 7.10 -12.62
C VAL A 53 7.16 7.74 -11.85
N GLY A 54 6.48 6.99 -11.00
CA GLY A 54 5.39 7.47 -10.17
C GLY A 54 5.80 8.59 -9.21
N ALA A 55 6.98 8.50 -8.60
CA ALA A 55 7.52 9.58 -7.76
C ALA A 55 7.73 10.89 -8.56
N TYR A 56 8.17 10.81 -9.82
CA TYR A 56 8.24 11.96 -10.72
C TYR A 56 6.85 12.52 -11.09
N GLU A 57 5.89 11.63 -11.28
CA GLU A 57 4.50 11.97 -11.60
C GLU A 57 3.70 12.49 -10.40
N GLY A 58 4.24 12.38 -9.18
CA GLY A 58 3.56 12.75 -7.94
C GLY A 58 2.56 11.70 -7.45
N LEU A 59 2.70 10.45 -7.89
CA LEU A 59 1.82 9.34 -7.51
C LEU A 59 2.25 8.69 -6.20
N GLY A 60 1.29 8.00 -5.58
CA GLY A 60 1.52 7.10 -4.46
C GLY A 60 2.06 5.73 -4.88
N TYR A 61 2.56 4.94 -3.93
CA TYR A 61 3.15 3.62 -4.19
C TYR A 61 2.16 2.67 -4.89
N GLY A 62 0.97 2.51 -4.32
CA GLY A 62 -0.08 1.65 -4.85
C GLY A 62 -0.62 2.14 -6.20
N GLU A 63 -0.83 3.45 -6.31
CA GLU A 63 -1.29 4.07 -7.56
C GLU A 63 -0.27 3.92 -8.71
N SER A 64 1.03 4.07 -8.42
CA SER A 64 2.10 3.91 -9.41
C SER A 64 2.11 2.52 -10.03
N VAL A 65 1.97 1.48 -9.21
CA VAL A 65 1.95 0.08 -9.69
C VAL A 65 0.59 -0.25 -10.32
N GLY A 66 -0.52 0.24 -9.78
CA GLY A 66 -1.85 0.10 -10.37
C GLY A 66 -1.92 0.70 -11.78
N LYS A 67 -1.31 1.88 -11.99
CA LYS A 67 -1.18 2.50 -13.30
C LYS A 67 -0.40 1.61 -14.28
N LEU A 68 0.74 1.07 -13.86
CA LEU A 68 1.53 0.13 -14.66
C LEU A 68 0.68 -1.07 -15.10
N VAL A 69 0.02 -1.74 -14.15
CA VAL A 69 -0.78 -2.93 -14.42
C VAL A 69 -1.96 -2.61 -15.36
N HIS A 70 -2.65 -1.50 -15.12
CA HIS A 70 -3.80 -1.10 -15.93
C HIS A 70 -3.40 -0.79 -17.39
N ASN A 71 -2.35 0.02 -17.55
CA ASN A 71 -1.86 0.48 -18.85
C ASN A 71 -1.00 -0.57 -19.57
N GLU A 72 -0.60 -1.64 -18.88
CA GLU A 72 0.32 -2.68 -19.38
C GLU A 72 1.66 -2.09 -19.85
N GLY A 73 2.19 -1.16 -19.06
CA GLY A 73 3.46 -0.53 -19.34
C GLY A 73 3.68 0.81 -18.65
N VAL A 74 4.86 1.36 -18.87
CA VAL A 74 5.33 2.63 -18.30
C VAL A 74 5.84 3.53 -19.42
N ASP A 75 5.49 4.82 -19.37
CA ASP A 75 6.07 5.83 -20.25
C ASP A 75 7.45 6.26 -19.73
N ILE A 76 8.48 6.06 -20.52
CA ILE A 76 9.84 6.52 -20.23
C ILE A 76 10.05 7.88 -20.90
N PRO A 77 10.17 8.98 -20.13
CA PRO A 77 10.39 10.30 -20.69
C PRO A 77 11.80 10.45 -21.28
N ASP A 78 11.95 11.39 -22.21
CA ASP A 78 13.26 11.78 -22.72
C ASP A 78 14.05 12.51 -21.63
N VAL A 79 15.28 12.05 -21.38
CA VAL A 79 16.16 12.58 -20.33
C VAL A 79 16.42 14.08 -20.49
N SER A 80 16.52 14.60 -21.72
CA SER A 80 16.72 16.03 -21.95
C SER A 80 15.56 16.86 -21.39
N LYS A 81 14.32 16.38 -21.57
CA LYS A 81 13.11 17.03 -21.05
C LYS A 81 13.05 16.98 -19.52
N LEU A 82 13.55 15.91 -18.90
CA LEU A 82 13.66 15.83 -17.45
C LEU A 82 14.62 16.90 -16.90
N TYR A 83 15.79 17.07 -17.53
CA TYR A 83 16.72 18.12 -17.10
C TYR A 83 16.17 19.52 -17.31
N ASP A 84 15.43 19.77 -18.39
CA ASP A 84 14.75 21.04 -18.62
C ASP A 84 13.71 21.29 -17.51
N PHE A 85 12.84 20.32 -17.25
CA PHE A 85 11.81 20.41 -16.21
C PHE A 85 12.42 20.69 -14.83
N ALA A 86 13.48 19.98 -14.45
CA ALA A 86 14.11 20.18 -13.15
C ALA A 86 14.74 21.58 -13.01
N ARG A 87 15.37 22.11 -14.07
CA ARG A 87 15.95 23.47 -14.05
C ARG A 87 14.89 24.55 -13.94
N GLU A 88 13.74 24.35 -14.58
CA GLU A 88 12.62 25.30 -14.54
C GLU A 88 11.90 25.30 -13.20
N ASN A 89 11.87 24.16 -12.50
CA ASN A 89 11.04 23.97 -11.30
C ASN A 89 11.82 23.89 -9.98
N MET A 90 13.16 23.90 -9.99
CA MET A 90 13.96 23.73 -8.77
C MET A 90 13.68 24.76 -7.65
N GLU A 91 13.21 25.96 -7.99
CA GLU A 91 12.87 27.00 -7.00
C GLU A 91 11.39 26.95 -6.57
N THR A 92 10.48 26.57 -7.48
CA THR A 92 9.03 26.60 -7.24
C THR A 92 8.46 25.28 -6.74
N ASP A 93 9.06 24.16 -7.14
CA ASP A 93 8.69 22.78 -6.78
C ASP A 93 9.96 21.92 -6.65
N PRO A 94 10.76 22.15 -5.59
CA PRO A 94 12.04 21.48 -5.39
C PRO A 94 11.90 19.95 -5.24
N ASP A 95 10.80 19.47 -4.64
CA ASP A 95 10.59 18.04 -4.41
C ASP A 95 10.36 17.29 -5.73
N ARG A 96 9.53 17.86 -6.62
CA ARG A 96 9.31 17.28 -7.94
C ARG A 96 10.52 17.44 -8.85
N ALA A 97 11.24 18.56 -8.76
CA ALA A 97 12.51 18.72 -9.46
C ALA A 97 13.52 17.66 -9.03
N ALA A 98 13.63 17.35 -7.74
CA ALA A 98 14.50 16.28 -7.25
C ALA A 98 14.07 14.90 -7.76
N ALA A 99 12.77 14.56 -7.69
CA ALA A 99 12.26 13.29 -8.23
C ALA A 99 12.51 13.14 -9.75
N THR A 100 12.45 14.27 -10.48
CA THR A 100 12.77 14.33 -11.91
C THR A 100 14.23 13.99 -12.19
N ILE A 101 15.16 14.51 -11.39
CA ILE A 101 16.59 14.20 -11.51
C ILE A 101 16.88 12.75 -11.13
N ASP A 102 16.21 12.22 -10.11
CA ASP A 102 16.31 10.82 -9.71
C ASP A 102 15.91 9.89 -10.88
N LEU A 103 14.77 10.16 -11.53
CA LEU A 103 14.33 9.41 -12.73
C LEU A 103 15.34 9.51 -13.88
N ALA A 104 15.90 10.69 -14.14
CA ALA A 104 16.94 10.85 -15.16
C ALA A 104 18.20 10.02 -14.84
N GLY A 105 18.59 9.94 -13.56
CA GLY A 105 19.68 9.10 -13.09
C GLY A 105 19.42 7.62 -13.35
N VAL A 106 18.22 7.14 -13.01
CA VAL A 106 17.79 5.75 -13.24
C VAL A 106 17.77 5.40 -14.74
N ILE A 107 17.18 6.26 -15.58
CA ILE A 107 17.13 6.04 -17.04
C ILE A 107 18.55 5.88 -17.60
N ASN A 108 19.48 6.74 -17.22
CA ASN A 108 20.87 6.65 -17.67
C ASN A 108 21.57 5.41 -17.14
N HIS A 109 21.37 5.05 -15.86
CA HIS A 109 22.01 3.90 -15.25
C HIS A 109 21.61 2.58 -15.93
N PHE A 110 20.32 2.42 -16.25
CA PHE A 110 19.78 1.22 -16.90
C PHE A 110 19.71 1.31 -18.43
N ASN A 111 20.19 2.41 -19.03
CA ASN A 111 20.12 2.67 -20.48
C ASN A 111 18.70 2.51 -21.06
N LEU A 112 17.69 3.05 -20.36
CA LEU A 112 16.29 2.91 -20.79
C LEU A 112 16.03 3.80 -22.02
N SER A 113 15.35 3.24 -23.00
CA SER A 113 14.96 3.99 -24.20
C SER A 113 13.70 4.82 -23.92
N PRO A 114 13.63 6.08 -24.40
CA PRO A 114 12.43 6.89 -24.25
C PRO A 114 11.27 6.30 -25.07
N GLY A 115 10.05 6.48 -24.57
CA GLY A 115 8.81 5.95 -25.15
C GLY A 115 8.11 4.96 -24.22
N PHE A 116 7.04 4.34 -24.73
CA PHE A 116 6.22 3.42 -23.95
C PHE A 116 6.89 2.05 -23.85
N MET A 117 7.32 1.68 -22.65
CA MET A 117 7.81 0.35 -22.32
C MET A 117 6.63 -0.57 -22.03
N LYS A 118 6.35 -1.49 -22.95
CA LYS A 118 5.26 -2.47 -22.78
C LYS A 118 5.63 -3.51 -21.73
N VAL A 119 4.70 -3.75 -20.81
CA VAL A 119 4.76 -4.81 -19.80
C VAL A 119 3.37 -5.47 -19.80
N PRO A 120 3.14 -6.51 -20.61
CA PRO A 120 1.83 -7.14 -20.72
C PRO A 120 1.36 -7.73 -19.39
N HIS A 121 0.10 -7.48 -19.02
CA HIS A 121 -0.55 -8.07 -17.85
C HIS A 121 -1.81 -8.81 -18.30
N PRO A 122 -1.67 -10.03 -18.86
CA PRO A 122 -2.79 -10.78 -19.46
C PRO A 122 -3.92 -11.08 -18.47
N TYR A 123 -3.63 -11.06 -17.17
CA TYR A 123 -4.59 -11.31 -16.09
C TYR A 123 -4.97 -10.03 -15.33
N LYS A 124 -4.70 -8.84 -15.88
CA LYS A 124 -4.97 -7.55 -15.21
C LYS A 124 -6.42 -7.34 -14.78
N GLU A 125 -7.37 -8.07 -15.37
CA GLU A 125 -8.77 -8.04 -14.95
C GLU A 125 -8.98 -8.52 -13.50
N TYR A 126 -8.07 -9.35 -12.97
CA TYR A 126 -8.09 -9.84 -11.60
C TYR A 126 -7.26 -8.99 -10.62
N SER A 127 -6.48 -8.03 -11.13
CA SER A 127 -5.66 -7.14 -10.30
C SER A 127 -6.54 -6.19 -9.49
N VAL A 128 -6.44 -6.25 -8.17
CA VAL A 128 -7.13 -5.32 -7.28
C VAL A 128 -6.57 -3.90 -7.48
N GLN A 129 -5.24 -3.74 -7.53
CA GLN A 129 -4.62 -2.42 -7.60
C GLN A 129 -4.80 -1.78 -9.00
N GLY A 130 -4.77 -2.57 -10.07
CA GLY A 130 -5.05 -2.12 -11.43
C GLY A 130 -6.51 -1.73 -11.64
N ASN A 131 -7.45 -2.48 -11.05
CA ASN A 131 -8.87 -2.09 -11.07
C ASN A 131 -9.16 -0.88 -10.19
N ALA A 132 -8.49 -0.73 -9.04
CA ALA A 132 -8.61 0.45 -8.20
C ALA A 132 -8.17 1.72 -8.95
N TYR A 133 -7.03 1.67 -9.66
CA TYR A 133 -6.57 2.74 -10.54
C TYR A 133 -7.62 3.07 -11.63
N LYS A 134 -8.11 2.06 -12.34
CA LYS A 134 -9.15 2.21 -13.38
C LYS A 134 -10.42 2.89 -12.87
N LEU A 135 -10.82 2.57 -11.64
CA LEU A 135 -12.04 3.07 -11.00
C LEU A 135 -11.83 4.36 -10.20
N SER A 136 -10.61 4.89 -10.17
CA SER A 136 -10.22 6.03 -9.34
C SER A 136 -10.55 5.83 -7.85
N VAL A 137 -10.42 4.59 -7.37
CA VAL A 137 -10.50 4.25 -5.94
C VAL A 137 -9.08 4.31 -5.38
N PRO A 138 -8.82 5.12 -4.34
CA PRO A 138 -7.52 5.14 -3.67
C PRO A 138 -7.08 3.74 -3.26
N PHE A 139 -5.88 3.37 -3.71
CA PHE A 139 -5.21 2.13 -3.34
C PHE A 139 -3.79 2.47 -2.89
N THR A 140 -3.50 2.25 -1.60
CA THR A 140 -2.19 2.59 -1.01
C THR A 140 -1.38 1.35 -0.67
N GLY A 141 -0.09 1.39 -0.99
CA GLY A 141 0.92 0.46 -0.54
C GLY A 141 1.78 1.10 0.54
N HIS A 142 1.93 0.43 1.68
CA HIS A 142 2.75 0.90 2.80
C HIS A 142 4.03 0.06 2.90
N PRO A 143 5.11 0.49 2.23
CA PRO A 143 6.33 -0.29 2.11
C PRO A 143 7.11 -0.35 3.42
N MET A 144 7.83 -1.44 3.61
CA MET A 144 8.71 -1.67 4.75
C MET A 144 10.13 -1.97 4.24
N PHE A 145 11.02 -0.98 4.36
CA PHE A 145 12.40 -1.11 3.88
C PHE A 145 13.14 -2.22 4.65
N GLY A 146 13.72 -3.18 3.91
CA GLY A 146 14.36 -4.37 4.49
C GLY A 146 13.39 -5.50 4.89
N HIS A 147 12.09 -5.31 4.70
CA HIS A 147 11.07 -6.35 4.87
C HIS A 147 10.55 -6.82 3.50
N ASP A 148 10.19 -5.88 2.61
CA ASP A 148 9.68 -6.26 1.30
C ASP A 148 10.82 -6.67 0.36
N ILE A 149 10.60 -7.78 -0.34
CA ILE A 149 11.64 -8.54 -1.04
C ILE A 149 12.30 -7.77 -2.20
N ILE A 150 11.56 -6.89 -2.86
CA ILE A 150 12.00 -6.20 -4.08
C ILE A 150 13.03 -5.09 -3.84
N TYR A 151 13.28 -4.70 -2.60
CA TYR A 151 14.27 -3.65 -2.29
C TYR A 151 15.72 -4.12 -2.37
N THR A 152 15.93 -5.43 -2.56
CA THR A 152 17.25 -6.01 -2.84
C THR A 152 17.65 -5.89 -4.31
N HIS A 153 16.71 -5.56 -5.20
CA HIS A 153 16.95 -5.45 -6.63
C HIS A 153 17.74 -4.17 -6.98
N PRO A 154 18.68 -4.18 -7.96
CA PRO A 154 19.46 -2.99 -8.34
C PRO A 154 18.64 -1.77 -8.78
N MET A 155 17.41 -1.97 -9.29
CA MET A 155 16.49 -0.88 -9.66
C MET A 155 15.94 -0.12 -8.44
N ASN A 156 16.08 -0.66 -7.23
CA ASN A 156 15.57 -0.01 -6.03
C ASN A 156 16.19 1.38 -5.85
N HIS A 157 15.32 2.37 -5.69
CA HIS A 157 15.70 3.76 -5.48
C HIS A 157 15.01 4.31 -4.22
N GLY A 158 15.74 4.34 -3.11
CA GLY A 158 15.16 4.63 -1.79
C GLY A 158 14.44 5.98 -1.71
N ALA A 159 14.92 7.01 -2.41
CA ALA A 159 14.26 8.31 -2.43
C ALA A 159 12.92 8.28 -3.20
N SER A 160 12.80 7.45 -4.25
CA SER A 160 11.55 7.28 -4.98
C SER A 160 10.54 6.47 -4.17
N VAL A 161 11.01 5.39 -3.54
CA VAL A 161 10.19 4.59 -2.60
C VAL A 161 9.66 5.48 -1.47
N GLY A 162 10.52 6.30 -0.85
CA GLY A 162 10.13 7.20 0.23
C GLY A 162 9.06 8.21 -0.19
N ARG A 163 9.23 8.88 -1.34
CA ARG A 163 8.23 9.84 -1.86
C ARG A 163 6.89 9.18 -2.15
N ALA A 164 6.89 8.04 -2.83
CA ALA A 164 5.66 7.31 -3.16
C ALA A 164 4.96 6.78 -1.89
N ALA A 165 5.72 6.31 -0.90
CA ALA A 165 5.20 5.87 0.39
C ALA A 165 4.58 7.01 1.21
N GLU A 166 5.22 8.19 1.20
CA GLU A 166 4.71 9.37 1.89
C GLU A 166 3.40 9.85 1.26
N ASN A 167 3.32 9.92 -0.07
CA ASN A 167 2.09 10.23 -0.80
C ASN A 167 0.95 9.28 -0.43
N ASP A 168 1.23 7.98 -0.39
CA ASP A 168 0.25 6.97 0.01
C ASP A 168 -0.18 7.11 1.47
N PHE A 169 0.76 7.36 2.39
CA PHE A 169 0.44 7.59 3.79
C PHE A 169 -0.46 8.81 3.99
N LEU A 170 -0.20 9.91 3.28
CA LEU A 170 -1.04 11.12 3.35
C LEU A 170 -2.41 10.90 2.71
N SER A 171 -2.48 10.16 1.59
CA SER A 171 -3.75 9.77 0.95
C SER A 171 -4.62 8.90 1.86
N TYR A 172 -3.97 7.93 2.52
CA TYR A 172 -4.61 7.09 3.53
C TYR A 172 -5.07 7.90 4.75
N ALA A 173 -4.24 8.80 5.28
CA ALA A 173 -4.60 9.68 6.40
C ALA A 173 -5.77 10.62 6.06
N HIS A 174 -5.84 11.12 4.83
CA HIS A 174 -6.98 11.87 4.35
C HIS A 174 -8.26 11.00 4.31
N SER A 175 -8.16 9.73 3.92
CA SER A 175 -9.30 8.82 3.95
C SER A 175 -9.77 8.53 5.37
N VAL A 176 -8.84 8.35 6.32
CA VAL A 176 -9.13 8.24 7.75
C VAL A 176 -9.79 9.50 8.32
N SER A 177 -9.47 10.70 7.81
CA SER A 177 -10.17 11.93 8.26
C SER A 177 -11.66 11.97 7.92
N ASN A 178 -12.11 11.10 7.01
CA ASN A 178 -13.52 10.97 6.63
C ASN A 178 -14.18 9.74 7.29
N LEU A 179 -13.58 9.18 8.35
CA LEU A 179 -14.03 7.94 8.97
C LEU A 179 -15.19 8.11 9.96
N GLU A 180 -15.55 9.34 10.34
CA GLU A 180 -16.72 9.57 11.19
C GLU A 180 -17.98 8.98 10.54
N ASP A 181 -18.74 8.19 11.31
CA ASP A 181 -19.86 7.35 10.88
C ASP A 181 -19.50 6.28 9.83
N GLY A 182 -18.22 5.95 9.70
CA GLY A 182 -17.65 5.04 8.71
C GLY A 182 -17.28 3.66 9.25
N VAL A 183 -16.78 2.82 8.34
CA VAL A 183 -16.34 1.45 8.62
C VAL A 183 -14.89 1.26 8.21
N TYR A 184 -14.07 0.74 9.12
CA TYR A 184 -12.72 0.27 8.87
C TYR A 184 -12.65 -1.25 9.03
N MET A 185 -12.02 -1.93 8.08
CA MET A 185 -11.80 -3.38 8.14
C MET A 185 -10.32 -3.71 8.06
N SER A 186 -9.80 -4.39 9.07
CA SER A 186 -8.45 -4.95 9.09
C SER A 186 -8.51 -6.45 8.85
N VAL A 187 -8.20 -6.90 7.63
CA VAL A 187 -8.28 -8.33 7.26
C VAL A 187 -6.87 -8.92 7.17
N GLY A 188 -6.55 -9.86 8.07
CA GLY A 188 -5.28 -10.61 8.06
C GLY A 188 -4.02 -9.75 8.25
N SER A 189 -4.13 -8.57 8.87
CA SER A 189 -3.01 -7.62 9.01
C SER A 189 -2.71 -7.31 10.48
N ALA A 190 -1.73 -8.01 11.03
CA ALA A 190 -1.31 -7.88 12.43
C ALA A 190 -0.32 -6.73 12.69
N VAL A 191 0.30 -6.17 11.64
CA VAL A 191 1.38 -5.18 11.77
C VAL A 191 1.07 -3.91 10.99
N MET A 192 0.95 -3.99 9.66
CA MET A 192 0.80 -2.80 8.81
C MET A 192 -0.45 -2.00 9.18
N SER A 193 -1.63 -2.65 9.08
CA SER A 193 -2.94 -2.05 9.30
C SER A 193 -3.06 -1.25 10.61
N PRO A 194 -2.82 -1.84 11.81
CA PRO A 194 -2.91 -1.07 13.06
C PRO A 194 -1.86 0.04 13.13
N MET A 195 -0.66 -0.19 12.59
CA MET A 195 0.44 0.76 12.72
C MET A 195 0.26 2.00 11.86
N ILE A 196 -0.31 1.89 10.66
CA ILE A 196 -0.63 3.07 9.84
C ILE A 196 -1.90 3.76 10.33
N PHE A 197 -2.90 3.00 10.78
CA PHE A 197 -4.17 3.53 11.25
C PHE A 197 -3.97 4.44 12.47
N GLU A 198 -3.21 3.99 13.48
CA GLU A 198 -2.94 4.78 14.69
C GLU A 198 -2.37 6.18 14.41
N LYS A 199 -1.42 6.27 13.46
CA LYS A 199 -0.73 7.54 13.14
C LYS A 199 -1.65 8.42 12.29
N SER A 200 -2.36 7.80 11.36
CA SER A 200 -3.30 8.47 10.47
C SER A 200 -4.47 9.07 11.23
N LEU A 201 -5.07 8.30 12.15
CA LEU A 201 -6.15 8.80 12.99
C LEU A 201 -5.64 9.89 13.91
N SER A 202 -4.46 9.74 14.52
CA SER A 202 -3.87 10.80 15.36
C SER A 202 -3.69 12.13 14.58
N MET A 203 -3.21 12.06 13.33
CA MET A 203 -3.10 13.23 12.46
C MET A 203 -4.48 13.83 12.12
N ALA A 204 -5.43 13.01 11.69
CA ALA A 204 -6.78 13.43 11.34
C ALA A 204 -7.49 14.06 12.54
N GLN A 205 -7.44 13.39 13.69
CA GLN A 205 -8.03 13.84 14.95
C GLN A 205 -7.47 15.18 15.41
N ASN A 206 -6.16 15.38 15.28
CA ASN A 206 -5.52 16.66 15.60
C ASN A 206 -6.04 17.80 14.72
N MET A 207 -6.31 17.55 13.44
CA MET A 207 -6.92 18.54 12.54
C MET A 207 -8.37 18.83 12.90
N GLU A 208 -9.16 17.79 13.17
CA GLU A 208 -10.58 17.93 13.53
C GLU A 208 -10.77 18.71 14.84
N ILE A 209 -9.94 18.47 15.85
CA ILE A 209 -9.96 19.21 17.12
C ILE A 209 -9.73 20.71 16.91
N GLN A 210 -8.82 21.09 16.01
CA GLN A 210 -8.57 22.51 15.69
C GLN A 210 -9.79 23.18 15.04
N HIS A 211 -10.68 22.40 14.45
CA HIS A 211 -11.94 22.86 13.88
C HIS A 211 -13.14 22.69 14.80
N GLY A 212 -12.93 22.31 16.07
CA GLY A 212 -14.00 22.07 17.04
C GLY A 212 -14.84 20.84 16.74
N ARG A 213 -14.29 19.88 15.98
CA ARG A 213 -14.89 18.59 15.65
C ARG A 213 -14.05 17.46 16.27
N HIS A 214 -14.54 16.22 16.16
CA HIS A 214 -13.85 15.04 16.65
C HIS A 214 -14.27 13.82 15.80
N ILE A 215 -13.40 12.80 15.68
CA ILE A 215 -13.72 11.51 15.04
C ILE A 215 -13.94 10.50 16.16
N ASP A 216 -15.20 10.18 16.45
CA ASP A 216 -15.60 9.32 17.57
C ASP A 216 -16.41 8.11 17.13
N ASN A 217 -17.27 8.27 16.11
CA ASN A 217 -18.31 7.31 15.79
C ASN A 217 -17.95 6.47 14.58
N HIS A 218 -16.97 5.59 14.70
CA HIS A 218 -16.57 4.69 13.60
C HIS A 218 -16.59 3.23 14.03
N TYR A 219 -16.86 2.34 13.09
CA TYR A 219 -16.85 0.90 13.32
C TYR A 219 -15.56 0.27 12.81
N ILE A 220 -14.90 -0.53 13.64
CA ILE A 220 -13.67 -1.24 13.31
C ILE A 220 -13.95 -2.74 13.39
N LEU A 221 -13.74 -3.45 12.29
CA LEU A 221 -13.75 -4.92 12.28
C LEU A 221 -12.35 -5.45 12.01
N VAL A 222 -11.82 -6.22 12.97
CA VAL A 222 -10.59 -6.98 12.82
C VAL A 222 -10.94 -8.41 12.47
N VAL A 223 -10.47 -8.89 11.32
CA VAL A 223 -10.68 -10.27 10.85
C VAL A 223 -9.33 -10.97 10.77
N ASP A 224 -9.18 -12.08 11.46
CA ASP A 224 -7.96 -12.88 11.46
C ASP A 224 -8.27 -14.38 11.58
N LEU A 225 -7.34 -15.22 11.13
CA LEU A 225 -7.41 -16.67 11.31
C LEU A 225 -7.14 -17.08 12.76
N ALA A 226 -6.39 -16.26 13.51
CA ALA A 226 -6.10 -16.54 14.90
C ALA A 226 -7.38 -16.54 15.76
N GLU A 227 -7.51 -17.56 16.62
CA GLU A 227 -8.57 -17.60 17.62
C GLU A 227 -8.38 -16.48 18.65
N ALA A 228 -9.45 -15.74 18.95
CA ALA A 228 -9.45 -14.76 20.02
C ALA A 228 -9.77 -15.44 21.37
N GLU A 229 -8.74 -15.67 22.18
CA GLU A 229 -8.90 -16.18 23.56
C GLU A 229 -9.41 -15.12 24.55
N TRP A 230 -9.46 -13.84 24.13
CA TRP A 230 -9.89 -12.70 24.95
C TRP A 230 -11.03 -11.95 24.28
N ASP A 231 -12.09 -11.68 25.03
CA ASP A 231 -13.24 -10.91 24.54
C ASP A 231 -12.96 -9.41 24.73
N TRP A 232 -12.41 -8.78 23.69
CA TRP A 232 -12.10 -7.34 23.71
C TRP A 232 -13.34 -6.45 23.84
N ASN A 233 -14.52 -6.95 23.44
CA ASN A 233 -15.77 -6.19 23.50
C ASN A 233 -16.33 -6.17 24.93
N LYS A 234 -16.20 -7.30 25.63
CA LYS A 234 -16.72 -7.47 26.99
C LYS A 234 -15.71 -7.10 28.08
N ASP A 235 -14.47 -7.54 27.92
CA ASP A 235 -13.44 -7.51 28.97
C ASP A 235 -12.43 -6.36 28.79
N GLY A 236 -12.47 -5.64 27.65
CA GLY A 236 -11.63 -4.47 27.36
C GLY A 236 -10.15 -4.81 27.13
N GLU A 237 -9.24 -3.87 27.41
CA GLU A 237 -7.80 -4.12 27.29
C GLU A 237 -7.29 -5.12 28.36
N PRO A 238 -6.63 -6.24 27.98
CA PRO A 238 -6.09 -7.21 28.93
C PRO A 238 -5.00 -6.62 29.84
N PRO A 239 -4.77 -7.18 31.05
CA PRO A 239 -3.63 -6.82 31.88
C PRO A 239 -2.30 -7.31 31.29
N ALA A 240 -1.18 -6.67 31.66
CA ALA A 240 0.14 -6.93 31.07
C ALA A 240 0.72 -8.33 31.35
N ASP A 241 0.14 -9.08 32.29
CA ASP A 241 0.49 -10.47 32.59
C ASP A 241 -0.32 -11.49 31.77
N ASN A 242 -1.24 -11.03 30.91
CA ASN A 242 -1.99 -11.85 29.98
C ASN A 242 -1.36 -11.84 28.56
N PRO A 243 -1.14 -12.99 27.90
CA PRO A 243 -0.62 -13.04 26.53
C PRO A 243 -1.39 -12.19 25.51
N ALA A 244 -2.71 -12.07 25.66
CA ALA A 244 -3.56 -11.27 24.77
C ALA A 244 -3.18 -9.77 24.78
N TYR A 245 -2.57 -9.27 25.85
CA TYR A 245 -2.03 -7.90 25.92
C TYR A 245 -0.99 -7.61 24.82
N TYR A 246 -0.32 -8.66 24.34
CA TYR A 246 0.72 -8.58 23.31
C TYR A 246 0.19 -8.80 21.89
N LEU A 247 -1.12 -9.03 21.72
CA LEU A 247 -1.80 -8.92 20.43
C LEU A 247 -1.92 -7.43 20.06
N ARG A 248 -0.80 -6.91 19.56
CA ARG A 248 -0.59 -5.47 19.33
C ARG A 248 -1.68 -4.84 18.47
N TYR A 249 -2.18 -5.54 17.46
CA TYR A 249 -3.17 -5.02 16.54
C TYR A 249 -4.52 -4.78 17.24
N CYS A 250 -5.05 -5.75 17.99
CA CYS A 250 -6.27 -5.56 18.79
C CYS A 250 -6.11 -4.43 19.82
N LYS A 251 -4.98 -4.43 20.51
CA LYS A 251 -4.66 -3.38 21.48
C LYS A 251 -4.63 -1.99 20.86
N THR A 252 -4.01 -1.86 19.70
CA THR A 252 -3.96 -0.58 18.98
C THR A 252 -5.38 -0.14 18.61
N PHE A 253 -6.16 -0.98 17.93
CA PHE A 253 -7.52 -0.61 17.50
C PHE A 253 -8.45 -0.26 18.67
N HIS A 254 -8.41 -1.03 19.76
CA HIS A 254 -9.23 -0.75 20.95
C HIS A 254 -8.99 0.64 21.55
N ARG A 255 -7.79 1.20 21.36
CA ARG A 255 -7.40 2.51 21.91
C ARG A 255 -7.77 3.69 21.02
N MET A 256 -8.23 3.44 19.80
CA MET A 256 -8.44 4.48 18.77
C MET A 256 -9.85 5.07 18.77
N GLY A 257 -10.68 4.77 19.75
CA GLY A 257 -12.08 5.18 19.76
C GLY A 257 -12.94 4.30 18.85
N GLY A 258 -14.18 4.71 18.62
CA GLY A 258 -15.14 3.93 17.85
C GLY A 258 -15.57 2.62 18.53
N GLU A 259 -16.32 1.82 17.78
CA GLU A 259 -16.74 0.47 18.16
C GLU A 259 -15.87 -0.56 17.43
N MET A 260 -15.04 -1.29 18.18
CA MET A 260 -14.19 -2.36 17.64
C MET A 260 -14.84 -3.72 17.86
N HIS A 261 -14.76 -4.60 16.86
CA HIS A 261 -15.05 -6.03 16.96
C HIS A 261 -13.91 -6.88 16.40
N TYR A 262 -13.76 -8.08 16.95
CA TYR A 262 -12.86 -9.11 16.45
C TYR A 262 -13.66 -10.29 15.91
N LEU A 263 -13.29 -10.77 14.72
CA LEU A 263 -13.87 -11.95 14.08
C LEU A 263 -12.77 -12.95 13.73
N THR A 264 -12.81 -14.13 14.34
CA THR A 264 -12.01 -15.27 13.87
C THR A 264 -12.67 -15.88 12.64
N ALA A 265 -12.04 -15.74 11.47
CA ALA A 265 -12.53 -16.32 10.22
C ALA A 265 -11.40 -16.51 9.19
N ASP A 266 -11.61 -17.45 8.27
CA ASP A 266 -10.79 -17.52 7.07
C ASP A 266 -11.05 -16.29 6.19
N ASN A 267 -9.97 -15.60 5.78
CA ASN A 267 -10.06 -14.35 5.04
C ASN A 267 -10.81 -14.51 3.70
N ARG A 268 -10.65 -15.64 3.01
CA ARG A 268 -11.36 -15.91 1.74
C ARG A 268 -12.84 -16.08 2.01
N ASP A 269 -13.20 -16.88 3.02
CA ASP A 269 -14.59 -17.14 3.35
C ASP A 269 -15.29 -15.87 3.83
N PHE A 270 -14.60 -15.04 4.63
CA PHE A 270 -15.08 -13.71 5.03
C PHE A 270 -15.34 -12.79 3.84
N LEU A 271 -14.37 -12.63 2.93
CA LEU A 271 -14.52 -11.75 1.76
C LEU A 271 -15.65 -12.21 0.83
N LEU A 272 -15.82 -13.53 0.65
CA LEU A 272 -16.94 -14.09 -0.12
C LEU A 272 -18.29 -13.83 0.55
N ALA A 273 -18.37 -13.96 1.89
CA ALA A 273 -19.58 -13.67 2.64
C ALA A 273 -19.92 -12.17 2.60
N LEU A 274 -18.92 -11.29 2.76
CA LEU A 274 -19.08 -9.84 2.67
C LEU A 274 -19.59 -9.44 1.28
N TYR A 275 -19.00 -9.98 0.21
CA TYR A 275 -19.45 -9.71 -1.16
C TYR A 275 -20.91 -10.13 -1.38
N ARG A 276 -21.32 -11.31 -0.87
CA ARG A 276 -22.72 -11.75 -0.96
C ARG A 276 -23.65 -10.81 -0.21
N GLY A 277 -23.33 -10.48 1.05
CA GLY A 277 -24.13 -9.56 1.86
C GLY A 277 -24.31 -8.19 1.22
N LEU A 278 -23.24 -7.62 0.63
CA LEU A 278 -23.30 -6.33 -0.06
C LEU A 278 -24.15 -6.35 -1.34
N ASN A 279 -24.25 -7.50 -2.03
CA ASN A 279 -25.09 -7.62 -3.23
C ASN A 279 -26.56 -7.93 -2.93
N GLU A 280 -26.84 -8.45 -1.73
CA GLU A 280 -28.21 -8.70 -1.25
C GLU A 280 -28.84 -7.47 -0.58
N SER A 281 -28.04 -6.42 -0.32
CA SER A 281 -28.43 -5.15 0.30
C SER A 281 -28.86 -4.10 -0.73
#